data_AF-A0A5C6DXY9-F1
#
_entry.id   AF-A0A5C6DXY9-F1
#
_cell.length_a   1.000
_cell.length_b   1.000
_cell.length_c   1.000
_cell.angle_alpha   90.00
_cell.angle_beta   90.00
_cell.angle_gamma   90.00
#
_symmetry.space_group_name_H-M   'P 1'
#
loop_
_entity.id
_entity.type
_entity.pdbx_description
1 polymer ?
#
loop_
_entity_poly.entity_id
_entity_poly.type
_entity_poly.pdbx_seq_one_letter_code
_entity_poly.pdbx_strand_id
1 'polypeptide(L)'
;MMKNKISFHTLSSVLLPLSVCGTLFIFSSSSSAQIVIPTTPSIEIDRYASLEDQLINRLHAVTEQQQAYIRFVVRQVKEGKLEIKLVVAMERYAIRRRPDFPLPFFERAMRLQAARVGVSLPAIQSFVAPARLAP
;
A
#
# COMPACT_ATOMS: atom_id res chain seq x y z
N MET A 1 -11.35 -11.94 -39.09
CA MET A 1 -11.95 -13.15 -38.48
C MET A 1 -10.85 -14.19 -38.31
N MET A 2 -10.31 -14.39 -37.11
CA MET A 2 -9.44 -15.51 -36.78
C MET A 2 -9.53 -15.79 -35.28
N LYS A 3 -10.24 -16.87 -34.95
CA LYS A 3 -10.39 -17.47 -33.63
C LYS A 3 -9.16 -18.36 -33.41
N ASN A 4 -8.44 -18.20 -32.31
CA ASN A 4 -7.47 -19.21 -31.90
C ASN A 4 -7.84 -19.72 -30.51
N LYS A 5 -8.65 -20.79 -30.52
CA LYS A 5 -8.95 -21.62 -29.35
C LYS A 5 -7.81 -22.64 -29.22
N ILE A 6 -7.15 -22.66 -28.08
CA ILE A 6 -6.29 -23.79 -27.72
C ILE A 6 -6.93 -24.44 -26.50
N SER A 7 -7.65 -25.53 -26.79
CA SER A 7 -8.32 -26.39 -25.83
C SER A 7 -7.38 -27.56 -25.56
N PHE A 8 -6.79 -27.64 -24.38
CA PHE A 8 -6.03 -28.82 -23.99
C PHE A 8 -7.00 -29.84 -23.38
N HIS A 9 -7.21 -30.89 -24.16
CA HIS A 9 -8.00 -32.06 -23.82
C HIS A 9 -7.39 -32.81 -22.63
N THR A 10 -8.28 -33.18 -21.70
CA THR A 10 -8.42 -34.50 -21.09
C THR A 10 -7.38 -35.54 -21.49
N LEU A 11 -6.81 -36.25 -20.51
CA LEU A 11 -6.63 -37.71 -20.53
C LEU A 11 -6.00 -38.24 -19.22
N SER A 12 -6.44 -39.45 -18.88
CA SER A 12 -5.73 -40.47 -18.10
C SER A 12 -6.00 -40.59 -16.59
N SER A 13 -7.11 -41.29 -16.36
CA SER A 13 -7.40 -42.26 -15.30
C SER A 13 -6.24 -43.21 -14.97
N VAL A 14 -5.92 -43.43 -13.69
CA VAL A 14 -5.45 -44.71 -13.10
C VAL A 14 -5.78 -44.67 -11.59
N LEU A 15 -6.86 -45.29 -11.11
CA LEU A 15 -6.96 -46.63 -10.50
C LEU A 15 -6.19 -46.82 -9.18
N LEU A 16 -6.97 -46.95 -8.09
CA LEU A 16 -6.63 -47.27 -6.69
C LEU A 16 -5.95 -48.66 -6.55
N PRO A 17 -5.41 -49.03 -5.36
CA PRO A 17 -6.26 -49.65 -4.34
C PRO A 17 -6.01 -49.21 -2.89
N LEU A 18 -7.08 -49.43 -2.12
CA LEU A 18 -7.22 -49.35 -0.67
C LEU A 18 -6.08 -50.02 0.12
N SER A 19 -5.67 -49.37 1.22
CA SER A 19 -5.08 -50.06 2.37
C SER A 19 -5.72 -49.55 3.65
N VAL A 20 -6.41 -50.46 4.32
CA VAL A 20 -7.11 -50.34 5.60
C VAL A 20 -6.12 -50.58 6.75
N CYS A 21 -5.98 -49.65 7.69
CA CYS A 21 -5.55 -49.89 9.09
C CYS A 21 -5.65 -48.53 9.81
N GLY A 22 -6.60 -48.26 10.69
CA GLY A 22 -6.76 -48.93 11.97
C GLY A 22 -5.96 -48.18 13.04
N THR A 23 -6.56 -47.20 13.72
CA THR A 23 -6.29 -46.83 15.12
C THR A 23 -7.26 -45.76 15.61
N LEU A 24 -8.15 -46.16 16.53
CA LEU A 24 -8.85 -45.31 17.47
C LEU A 24 -7.83 -44.69 18.43
N PHE A 25 -7.94 -43.39 18.74
CA PHE A 25 -7.89 -42.91 20.13
C PHE A 25 -8.39 -41.46 20.20
N ILE A 26 -9.54 -41.30 20.86
CA ILE A 26 -10.18 -40.03 21.17
C ILE A 26 -9.59 -39.55 22.50
N PHE A 27 -8.85 -38.45 22.49
CA PHE A 27 -8.59 -37.64 23.68
C PHE A 27 -8.77 -36.17 23.31
N SER A 28 -9.98 -35.66 23.48
CA SER A 28 -10.24 -34.21 23.48
C SER A 28 -9.97 -33.68 24.88
N SER A 29 -8.76 -33.18 25.12
CA SER A 29 -8.51 -32.30 26.26
C SER A 29 -9.19 -30.97 26.00
N SER A 30 -10.33 -30.72 26.64
CA SER A 30 -10.98 -29.39 26.64
C SER A 30 -10.11 -28.41 27.42
N SER A 31 -9.17 -27.77 26.74
CA SER A 31 -8.46 -26.62 27.26
C SER A 31 -9.41 -25.41 27.22
N SER A 32 -9.84 -24.94 28.39
CA SER A 32 -10.53 -23.64 28.49
C SER A 32 -9.50 -22.53 28.32
N ALA A 33 -9.32 -22.09 27.08
CA ALA A 33 -8.59 -20.86 26.78
C ALA A 33 -9.43 -19.67 27.26
N GLN A 34 -8.98 -18.99 28.32
CA GLN A 34 -9.56 -17.71 28.72
C GLN A 34 -9.19 -16.66 27.69
N ILE A 35 -10.19 -16.17 26.95
CA ILE A 35 -10.05 -15.07 26.00
C ILE A 35 -9.94 -13.79 26.83
N VAL A 36 -8.71 -13.42 27.19
CA VAL A 36 -8.41 -12.05 27.59
C VAL A 36 -8.61 -11.21 26.35
N ILE A 37 -9.72 -10.46 26.28
CA ILE A 37 -9.98 -9.52 25.19
C ILE A 37 -8.87 -8.46 25.29
N PRO A 38 -7.92 -8.40 24.34
CA PRO A 38 -6.90 -7.37 24.38
C PRO A 38 -7.60 -6.03 24.18
N THR A 39 -7.73 -5.25 25.25
CA THR A 39 -8.12 -3.85 25.15
C THR A 39 -6.96 -3.14 24.48
N THR A 40 -7.08 -2.94 23.17
CA THR A 40 -6.12 -2.16 22.40
C THR A 40 -6.28 -0.71 22.84
N PRO A 41 -5.28 -0.10 23.51
CA PRO A 41 -5.33 1.31 23.78
C PRO A 41 -5.39 2.02 22.43
N SER A 42 -6.46 2.77 22.18
CA SER A 42 -6.62 3.61 21.01
C SER A 42 -5.73 4.84 21.15
N ILE A 43 -4.42 4.62 21.23
CA ILE A 43 -3.43 5.66 21.00
C ILE A 43 -3.54 5.91 19.50
N GLU A 44 -4.24 6.98 19.14
CA GLU A 44 -4.20 7.54 17.81
C GLU A 44 -2.82 8.17 17.62
N ILE A 45 -1.78 7.32 17.58
CA ILE A 45 -0.43 7.68 17.12
C ILE A 45 -0.67 8.39 15.79
N ASP A 46 -0.18 9.62 15.63
CA ASP A 46 -0.42 10.45 14.43
C ASP A 46 0.10 9.73 13.18
N ARG A 47 -0.77 8.89 12.60
CA ARG A 47 -0.46 8.04 11.46
C ARG A 47 -0.10 8.88 10.25
N TYR A 48 -0.54 10.14 10.20
CA TYR A 48 -0.28 11.06 9.12
C TYR A 48 1.10 11.70 9.26
N ALA A 49 1.50 12.12 10.46
CA ALA A 49 2.88 12.54 10.71
C ALA A 49 3.86 11.41 10.37
N SER A 50 3.55 10.18 10.79
CA SER A 50 4.35 9.01 10.41
C SER A 50 4.35 8.72 8.91
N LEU A 51 3.24 8.95 8.22
CA LEU A 51 3.15 8.79 6.75
C LEU A 51 3.98 9.85 6.03
N GLU A 52 3.95 11.09 6.49
CA GLU A 52 4.75 12.18 5.94
C GLU A 52 6.24 11.84 6.02
N ASP A 53 6.73 11.50 7.21
CA ASP A 53 8.13 11.14 7.43
C ASP A 53 8.52 9.93 6.57
N GLN A 54 7.66 8.92 6.50
CA GLN A 54 7.88 7.75 5.64
C GLN A 54 8.05 8.16 4.18
N LEU A 55 7.15 8.99 3.65
CA LEU A 55 7.18 9.41 2.25
C LEU A 55 8.38 10.30 1.96
N ILE A 56 8.72 11.25 2.85
CA ILE A 56 9.89 12.12 2.69
C ILE A 56 11.17 11.28 2.58
N ASN A 57 11.33 10.33 3.51
CA ASN A 57 12.51 9.48 3.56
C ASN A 57 12.59 8.53 2.36
N ARG A 58 11.52 7.82 2.05
CA ARG A 58 11.53 6.76 1.03
C ARG A 58 11.46 7.27 -0.40
N LEU A 59 10.96 8.49 -0.61
CA LEU A 59 10.92 9.13 -1.93
C LEU A 59 12.12 10.05 -2.17
N HIS A 60 13.03 10.19 -1.21
CA HIS A 60 14.16 11.13 -1.29
C HIS A 60 13.68 12.57 -1.55
N ALA A 61 12.67 13.04 -0.81
CA ALA A 61 12.17 14.42 -0.91
C ALA A 61 13.09 15.38 -0.13
N VAL A 62 14.22 15.76 -0.74
CA VAL A 62 15.29 16.53 -0.08
C VAL A 62 14.98 18.03 -0.01
N THR A 63 14.32 18.57 -1.03
CA THR A 63 14.08 20.02 -1.11
C THR A 63 12.77 20.42 -0.42
N GLU A 64 12.69 21.66 0.07
CA GLU A 64 11.47 22.19 0.69
C GLU A 64 10.24 22.11 -0.22
N GLN A 65 10.41 22.31 -1.53
CA GLN A 65 9.31 22.20 -2.50
C GLN A 65 8.78 20.76 -2.59
N GLN A 66 9.70 19.79 -2.61
CA GLN A 66 9.35 18.37 -2.64
C GLN A 66 8.66 17.96 -1.34
N GLN A 67 9.16 18.40 -0.18
CA GLN A 67 8.51 18.13 1.09
C GLN A 67 7.16 18.83 1.20
N ALA A 68 7.02 20.05 0.69
CA ALA A 68 5.74 20.75 0.63
C ALA A 68 4.70 20.00 -0.21
N TYR A 69 5.12 19.40 -1.33
CA TYR A 69 4.27 18.51 -2.11
C TYR A 69 3.84 17.27 -1.31
N ILE A 70 4.75 16.62 -0.58
CA ILE A 70 4.40 15.47 0.28
C ILE A 70 3.42 15.88 1.39
N ARG A 71 3.69 17.00 2.08
CA ARG A 71 2.78 17.59 3.08
C ARG A 71 1.39 17.85 2.51
N PHE A 72 1.32 18.36 1.29
CA PHE A 72 0.06 18.58 0.60
C PHE A 72 -0.67 17.26 0.36
N VAL A 73 0.01 16.23 -0.16
CA VAL A 73 -0.59 14.90 -0.37
C VAL A 73 -1.10 14.31 0.94
N VAL A 74 -0.32 14.35 2.02
CA VAL A 74 -0.72 13.85 3.34
C VAL A 74 -1.92 14.60 3.89
N ARG A 75 -1.99 15.91 3.68
CA ARG A 75 -3.18 16.72 4.03
C ARG A 75 -4.43 16.23 3.30
N GLN A 76 -4.34 15.95 2.00
CA GLN A 76 -5.47 15.39 1.25
C GLN A 76 -5.91 14.02 1.80
N VAL A 77 -4.99 13.22 2.33
CA VAL A 77 -5.34 11.96 3.02
C VAL A 77 -6.02 12.24 4.35
N LYS A 78 -5.50 13.16 5.16
CA LYS A 78 -6.08 13.57 6.44
C LYS A 78 -7.50 14.12 6.29
N GLU A 79 -7.76 14.83 5.19
CA GLU A 79 -9.09 15.34 4.83
C GLU A 79 -10.01 14.27 4.22
N GLY A 80 -9.56 13.02 4.08
CA GLY A 80 -10.34 11.92 3.50
C GLY A 80 -10.55 12.01 1.99
N LYS A 81 -9.90 12.95 1.31
CA LYS A 81 -9.97 13.13 -0.15
C LYS A 81 -9.16 12.08 -0.89
N LEU A 82 -8.08 11.59 -0.27
CA LEU A 82 -7.27 10.50 -0.79
C LEU A 82 -7.19 9.36 0.21
N GLU A 83 -7.27 8.12 -0.28
CA GLU A 83 -7.05 6.97 0.58
C GLU A 83 -5.57 6.77 0.88
N ILE A 84 -5.23 6.49 2.14
CA ILE A 84 -3.85 6.15 2.55
C ILE A 84 -3.29 4.97 1.77
N LYS A 85 -4.13 3.96 1.47
CA LYS A 85 -3.75 2.77 0.71
C LYS A 85 -3.31 3.11 -0.71
N LEU A 86 -3.97 4.07 -1.34
CA LEU A 86 -3.61 4.56 -2.67
C LEU A 86 -2.22 5.21 -2.65
N VAL A 87 -1.97 6.08 -1.67
CA VAL A 87 -0.69 6.79 -1.51
C VAL A 87 0.46 5.79 -1.31
N VAL A 88 0.30 4.84 -0.39
CA VAL A 88 1.30 3.78 -0.13
C VAL A 88 1.51 2.88 -1.36
N ALA A 89 0.45 2.58 -2.12
CA ALA A 89 0.59 1.82 -3.36
C ALA A 89 1.40 2.59 -4.41
N MET A 90 1.18 3.90 -4.56
CA MET A 90 1.91 4.74 -5.50
C MET A 90 3.36 4.95 -5.07
N GLU A 91 3.63 5.06 -3.77
CA GLU A 91 4.98 5.09 -3.22
C GLU A 91 5.76 3.83 -3.60
N ARG A 92 5.18 2.64 -3.34
CA ARG A 92 5.79 1.36 -3.69
C ARG A 92 6.00 1.21 -5.20
N TYR A 93 5.05 1.70 -6.00
CA TYR A 93 5.19 1.73 -7.46
C TYR A 93 6.40 2.56 -7.89
N ALA A 94 6.55 3.77 -7.35
CA ALA A 94 7.62 4.69 -7.69
C ALA A 94 9.00 4.10 -7.35
N ILE A 95 9.15 3.55 -6.15
CA ILE A 95 10.38 2.89 -5.69
C ILE A 95 10.74 1.71 -6.58
N ARG A 96 9.75 0.86 -6.93
CA ARG A 96 9.97 -0.28 -7.84
C ARG A 96 10.34 0.15 -9.25
N ARG A 97 9.83 1.28 -9.71
CA ARG A 97 10.04 1.77 -11.07
C ARG A 97 11.42 2.38 -11.25
N ARG A 98 11.84 3.24 -10.31
CA ARG A 98 13.17 3.87 -10.33
C ARG A 98 13.60 4.21 -8.90
N PRO A 99 14.36 3.34 -8.22
CA PRO A 99 14.73 3.55 -6.82
C PRO A 99 15.66 4.74 -6.61
N ASP A 100 16.51 5.09 -7.59
CA ASP A 100 17.45 6.22 -7.47
C ASP A 100 16.73 7.57 -7.50
N PHE A 101 15.57 7.63 -8.17
CA PHE A 101 14.83 8.87 -8.36
C PHE A 101 13.32 8.61 -8.36
N PRO A 102 12.75 8.23 -7.21
CA PRO A 102 11.38 7.75 -7.12
C PRO A 102 10.35 8.89 -7.14
N LEU A 103 10.66 10.05 -6.54
CA LEU A 103 9.68 11.12 -6.34
C LEU A 103 8.96 11.62 -7.62
N PRO A 104 9.61 11.86 -8.78
CA PRO A 104 8.87 12.29 -9.96
C PRO A 104 7.93 11.21 -10.53
N PHE A 105 8.26 9.92 -10.34
CA PHE A 105 7.35 8.83 -10.73
C PHE A 105 6.15 8.77 -9.79
N PHE A 106 6.39 8.99 -8.49
CA PHE A 106 5.33 9.14 -7.50
C PHE A 106 4.44 10.34 -7.84
N GLU A 107 4.99 11.52 -8.10
CA GLU A 107 4.25 12.73 -8.49
C GLU A 107 3.34 12.46 -9.69
N ARG A 108 3.93 11.94 -10.78
CA ARG A 108 3.19 11.64 -12.01
C ARG A 108 2.07 10.63 -11.76
N ALA A 109 2.36 9.54 -11.04
CA ALA A 109 1.36 8.52 -10.75
C ALA A 109 0.25 9.05 -9.85
N MET A 110 0.59 9.79 -8.79
CA MET A 110 -0.36 10.39 -7.88
C MET A 110 -1.27 11.39 -8.58
N ARG A 111 -0.75 12.27 -9.45
CA ARG A 111 -1.58 13.20 -10.23
C ARG A 111 -2.61 12.47 -11.08
N LEU A 112 -2.22 11.37 -11.73
CA LEU A 112 -3.13 10.56 -12.54
C LEU A 112 -4.19 9.85 -11.68
N GLN A 113 -3.80 9.27 -10.54
CA GLN A 113 -4.76 8.56 -9.67
C GLN A 113 -5.70 9.53 -8.94
N ALA A 114 -5.18 10.66 -8.46
CA ALA A 114 -5.97 11.69 -7.80
C ALA A 114 -7.01 12.28 -8.76
N ALA A 115 -6.63 12.52 -10.02
CA ALA A 115 -7.57 13.00 -11.03
C ALA A 115 -8.74 12.03 -11.26
N ARG A 116 -8.51 10.71 -11.15
CA ARG A 116 -9.57 9.69 -11.28
C ARG A 116 -10.58 9.73 -10.14
N VAL A 117 -10.17 10.16 -8.96
CA VAL A 117 -11.04 10.33 -7.79
C VAL A 117 -11.52 11.78 -7.61
N GLY A 118 -11.32 12.64 -8.61
CA GLY A 118 -11.77 14.04 -8.58
C GLY A 118 -10.91 14.99 -7.74
N VAL A 119 -9.71 14.55 -7.32
CA VAL A 119 -8.77 15.38 -6.56
C VAL A 119 -7.68 15.90 -7.48
N SER A 120 -7.55 17.23 -7.58
CA SER A 120 -6.46 17.85 -8.33
C SER A 120 -5.22 17.99 -7.46
N LEU A 121 -4.09 17.42 -7.90
CA LEU A 121 -2.79 17.59 -7.25
C LEU A 121 -1.92 18.54 -8.08
N PRO A 122 -1.34 19.60 -7.47
CA PRO A 122 -0.41 20.48 -8.14
C PRO A 122 0.89 19.75 -8.51
N ALA A 123 1.65 20.33 -9.44
CA ALA A 123 3.00 19.85 -9.71
C ALA A 123 3.96 20.31 -8.62
N ILE A 124 5.03 19.56 -8.35
CA ILE A 124 6.06 19.96 -7.36
C ILE A 124 6.59 21.38 -7.65
N GLN A 125 6.72 21.73 -8.94
CA GLN A 125 7.21 23.04 -9.39
C GLN A 125 6.30 24.22 -9.00
N SER A 126 5.03 23.98 -8.70
CA SER A 126 4.11 25.04 -8.25
C SER A 126 4.23 25.38 -6.76
N PHE A 127 4.96 24.57 -5.99
CA PHE A 127 5.24 24.86 -4.59
C PHE A 127 6.41 25.84 -4.53
N VAL A 128 6.12 27.10 -4.15
CA VAL A 128 7.16 28.09 -3.91
C VAL A 128 7.84 27.75 -2.59
N ALA A 129 9.16 27.58 -2.60
CA ALA A 129 9.91 27.47 -1.35
C ALA A 129 9.76 28.82 -0.62
N PRO A 130 9.35 28.84 0.67
CA PRO A 130 9.34 30.10 1.40
C PRO A 130 10.77 30.66 1.35
N ALA A 131 10.91 31.88 0.82
CA ALA A 131 12.19 32.57 0.82
C ALA A 131 12.68 32.59 2.27
N ARG A 132 13.82 31.95 2.51
CA ARG A 132 14.46 31.89 3.83
C ARG A 132 14.78 33.33 4.21
N LEU A 133 13.91 33.98 4.99
CA LEU A 133 14.20 35.23 5.66
C LEU A 133 15.37 34.93 6.61
N ALA A 134 16.57 35.30 6.19
CA ALA A 134 17.74 35.27 7.05
C ALA A 134 17.55 36.31 8.18
N PRO A 135 17.91 35.97 9.43
CA PRO A 135 17.95 36.95 10.52
C PRO A 135 19.02 38.01 10.29
#